data_AF-A0A971WTS0-F1
#
_entry.id   AF-A0A971WTS0-F1
#
_cell.length_a   1.000
_cell.length_b   1.000
_cell.length_c   1.000
_cell.angle_alpha   90.00
_cell.angle_beta   90.00
_cell.angle_gamma   90.00
#
_symmetry.space_group_name_H-M   'P 1'
#
loop_
_entity.id
_entity.type
_entity.pdbx_description
1 polymer ?
#
loop_
_entity_poly.entity_id
_entity_poly.type
_entity_poly.pdbx_seq_one_letter_code
_entity_poly.pdbx_strand_id
1 'polypeptide(L)'
;MKMKKCIPISICIALLLTALIYAYANKGVFHSEKTDALNNEIETVFSEAEWIRYENQEYGFYLYLPISWIGYSVIRGEWEGFSHNTSSGYAIVETGPQINVRHPLWSEENPRQDIPIMVFTLTQWDALLDEKFHIGAAPIGPKELGRNNKYVFALPARYNFAFLPGFEEVEEILENDAFKPIKNQ
;
A
#
# COMPACT_ATOMS: atom_id res chain seq x y z
N MET A 1 51.32 -14.99 73.27
CA MET A 1 50.03 -14.25 73.27
C MET A 1 49.63 -14.02 71.81
N LYS A 2 48.67 -14.78 71.27
CA LYS A 2 48.27 -14.70 69.84
C LYS A 2 47.23 -13.60 69.65
N MET A 3 47.59 -12.51 68.98
CA MET A 3 46.66 -11.44 68.60
C MET A 3 45.74 -11.93 67.48
N LYS A 4 44.43 -12.02 67.77
CA LYS A 4 43.39 -12.23 66.76
C LYS A 4 43.33 -10.98 65.88
N LYS A 5 43.65 -11.11 64.59
CA LYS A 5 43.45 -10.03 63.60
C LYS A 5 41.94 -9.91 63.35
N CYS A 6 41.30 -8.91 63.95
CA CYS A 6 39.94 -8.52 63.59
C CYS A 6 40.00 -7.80 62.25
N ILE A 7 39.29 -8.33 61.25
CA ILE A 7 39.09 -7.67 59.97
C ILE A 7 38.26 -6.41 60.24
N PRO A 8 38.72 -5.21 59.83
CA PRO A 8 37.98 -3.98 60.07
C PRO A 8 36.65 -4.00 59.31
N ILE A 9 35.57 -3.63 60.00
CA ILE A 9 34.17 -3.66 59.53
C ILE A 9 34.00 -2.95 58.17
N SER A 10 34.82 -1.95 57.88
CA SER A 10 34.84 -1.22 56.60
C SER A 10 35.18 -2.11 55.40
N ILE A 11 36.01 -3.15 55.55
CA ILE A 11 36.35 -4.09 54.48
C ILE A 11 35.19 -5.05 54.20
N CYS A 12 34.43 -5.46 55.23
CA CYS A 12 33.26 -6.32 55.05
C CYS A 12 32.12 -5.61 54.31
N ILE A 13 31.93 -4.30 54.55
CA ILE A 13 30.90 -3.51 53.85
C ILE A 13 31.25 -3.31 52.38
N ALA A 14 32.52 -3.06 52.05
CA ALA A 14 32.96 -2.91 50.66
C ALA A 14 32.80 -4.21 49.84
N LEU A 15 33.04 -5.37 50.46
CA LEU A 15 32.85 -6.67 49.81
C LEU A 15 31.36 -7.01 49.61
N LEU A 16 30.49 -6.62 50.53
CA LEU A 16 29.05 -6.82 50.40
C LEU A 16 28.44 -5.92 49.32
N LEU A 17 28.89 -4.65 49.21
CA LEU A 17 28.41 -3.73 48.18
C LEU A 17 28.86 -4.13 46.78
N THR A 18 30.11 -4.60 46.63
CA THR A 18 30.60 -5.13 45.35
C THR A 18 29.86 -6.40 44.95
N ALA A 19 29.60 -7.32 45.88
CA ALA A 19 28.78 -8.50 45.61
C ALA A 19 27.33 -8.14 45.25
N LEU A 20 26.75 -7.12 45.89
CA LEU A 20 25.39 -6.65 45.56
C LEU A 20 25.33 -6.00 44.18
N ILE A 21 26.30 -5.15 43.83
CA ILE A 21 26.38 -4.53 42.50
C ILE A 21 26.60 -5.60 41.43
N TYR A 22 27.44 -6.60 41.69
CA TYR A 22 27.66 -7.72 40.77
C TYR A 22 26.40 -8.57 40.59
N ALA A 23 25.67 -8.85 41.67
CA ALA A 23 24.39 -9.55 41.62
C ALA A 23 23.28 -8.72 40.96
N TYR A 24 23.29 -7.40 41.11
CA TYR A 24 22.34 -6.49 40.48
C TYR A 24 22.61 -6.35 38.97
N ALA A 25 23.88 -6.26 38.57
CA ALA A 25 24.30 -6.24 37.17
C ALA A 25 23.98 -7.56 36.46
N ASN A 26 24.10 -8.71 37.15
CA ASN A 26 23.76 -10.03 36.59
C ASN A 26 22.27 -10.38 36.62
N LYS A 27 21.40 -9.58 37.24
CA LYS A 27 19.94 -9.79 37.19
C LYS A 27 19.30 -9.40 35.84
N GLY A 28 20.06 -8.77 34.94
CA GLY A 28 19.61 -8.35 33.62
C GLY A 28 19.78 -9.36 32.49
N VAL A 29 20.22 -10.60 32.78
CA VAL A 29 20.41 -11.65 31.76
C VAL A 29 19.58 -12.87 32.12
N PHE A 30 18.26 -12.70 32.16
CA PHE A 30 17.36 -13.83 31.92
C PHE A 30 17.14 -13.85 30.41
N HIS A 31 17.91 -14.71 29.73
CA HIS A 31 17.79 -14.89 28.29
C HIS A 31 16.36 -15.35 28.00
N SER A 32 15.63 -14.51 27.28
CA SER A 32 14.22 -14.70 26.99
C SER A 32 14.07 -15.50 25.71
N GLU A 33 14.62 -16.72 25.68
CA GLU A 33 14.52 -17.64 24.54
C GLU A 33 13.06 -17.82 24.08
N LYS A 34 12.11 -17.79 25.04
CA LYS A 34 10.69 -17.95 24.74
C LYS A 34 10.05 -16.73 24.07
N THR A 35 10.61 -15.54 24.27
CA THR A 35 10.03 -14.30 23.76
C THR A 35 10.64 -13.91 22.42
N ASP A 36 11.91 -14.25 22.20
CA ASP A 36 12.57 -14.11 20.90
C ASP A 36 12.11 -15.18 19.91
N ALA A 37 11.80 -16.40 20.39
CA ALA A 37 11.18 -17.44 19.57
C ALA A 37 9.71 -17.13 19.24
N LEU A 38 8.95 -16.52 20.16
CA LEU A 38 7.58 -16.08 19.90
C LEU A 38 7.56 -14.89 18.93
N ASN A 39 8.49 -13.94 19.07
CA ASN A 39 8.61 -12.82 18.14
C ASN A 39 9.13 -13.27 16.77
N ASN A 40 10.05 -14.24 16.71
CA ASN A 40 10.45 -14.86 15.44
C ASN A 40 9.32 -15.68 14.83
N GLU A 41 8.57 -16.51 15.57
CA GLU A 41 7.40 -17.23 15.01
C GLU A 41 6.32 -16.25 14.54
N ILE A 42 6.09 -15.15 15.25
CA ILE A 42 5.16 -14.10 14.83
C ILE A 42 5.69 -13.38 13.57
N GLU A 43 6.96 -12.98 13.52
CA GLU A 43 7.57 -12.37 12.32
C GLU A 43 7.62 -13.34 11.13
N THR A 44 7.83 -14.64 11.37
CA THR A 44 7.90 -15.68 10.32
C THR A 44 6.50 -16.07 9.83
N VAL A 45 5.44 -15.82 10.60
CA VAL A 45 4.04 -15.99 10.16
C VAL A 45 3.52 -14.73 9.44
N PHE A 46 4.06 -13.54 9.73
CA PHE A 46 3.71 -12.29 9.05
C PHE A 46 4.58 -11.99 7.80
N SER A 47 5.37 -12.95 7.30
CA SER A 47 6.28 -12.75 6.17
C SER A 47 6.02 -13.61 4.93
N GLU A 48 4.76 -13.81 4.55
CA GLU A 48 4.37 -13.96 3.13
C GLU A 48 3.09 -13.16 2.95
N ALA A 49 3.11 -12.16 2.07
CA ALA A 49 2.04 -11.19 1.95
C ALA A 49 0.68 -11.88 1.72
N GLU A 50 -0.22 -11.78 2.70
CA GLU A 50 -1.59 -12.28 2.60
C GLU A 50 -2.39 -11.35 1.67
N TRP A 51 -2.23 -11.53 0.37
CA TRP A 51 -3.00 -10.77 -0.63
C TRP A 51 -4.42 -11.30 -0.74
N ILE A 52 -5.40 -10.40 -0.84
CA ILE A 52 -6.76 -10.72 -1.28
C ILE A 52 -6.91 -10.36 -2.76
N ARG A 53 -7.89 -10.97 -3.44
CA ARG A 53 -8.14 -10.70 -4.86
C ARG A 53 -9.46 -9.94 -5.04
N TYR A 54 -9.39 -8.77 -5.66
CA TYR A 54 -10.54 -8.15 -6.33
C TYR A 54 -10.61 -8.68 -7.77
N GLU A 55 -11.78 -9.14 -8.20
CA GLU A 55 -12.01 -9.62 -9.55
C GLU A 55 -13.17 -8.86 -10.17
N ASN A 56 -12.94 -8.29 -11.35
CA ASN A 56 -13.98 -7.66 -12.16
C ASN A 56 -14.23 -8.52 -13.41
N GLN A 57 -15.29 -9.32 -13.34
CA GLN A 57 -15.69 -10.22 -14.42
C GLN A 57 -16.34 -9.48 -15.60
N GLU A 58 -16.91 -8.29 -15.37
CA GLU A 58 -17.56 -7.48 -16.39
C GLU A 58 -16.54 -7.02 -17.45
N TYR A 59 -15.38 -6.52 -17.01
CA TYR A 59 -14.34 -6.04 -17.91
C TYR A 59 -13.18 -7.03 -18.09
N GLY A 60 -13.06 -8.04 -17.22
CA GLY A 60 -12.08 -9.12 -17.36
C GLY A 60 -10.69 -8.72 -16.85
N PHE A 61 -10.59 -8.41 -15.56
CA PHE A 61 -9.32 -8.23 -14.85
C PHE A 61 -9.42 -8.66 -13.38
N TYR A 62 -8.28 -8.83 -12.72
CA TYR A 62 -8.18 -8.91 -11.27
C TYR A 62 -7.05 -8.01 -10.75
N LEU A 63 -7.16 -7.65 -9.48
CA LEU A 63 -6.21 -6.84 -8.73
C LEU A 63 -5.92 -7.54 -7.40
N TYR A 64 -4.65 -7.79 -7.11
CA TYR A 64 -4.24 -8.22 -5.77
C TYR A 64 -4.14 -7.02 -4.85
N LEU A 65 -4.73 -7.13 -3.66
CA LEU A 65 -4.73 -6.11 -2.63
C LEU A 65 -4.14 -6.69 -1.35
N PRO A 66 -3.38 -5.91 -0.57
CA PRO A 66 -2.90 -6.36 0.73
C PRO A 66 -4.07 -6.70 1.67
N ILE A 67 -3.82 -7.50 2.71
CA ILE A 67 -4.87 -7.86 3.68
C ILE A 67 -5.50 -6.65 4.38
N SER A 68 -4.79 -5.52 4.48
CA SER A 68 -5.30 -4.24 4.98
C SER A 68 -6.53 -3.73 4.21
N TRP A 69 -6.73 -4.21 2.98
CA TRP A 69 -7.87 -3.86 2.13
C TRP A 69 -9.09 -4.77 2.34
N ILE A 70 -9.08 -5.74 3.26
CA ILE A 70 -10.28 -6.50 3.58
C ILE A 70 -11.42 -5.54 3.95
N GLY A 71 -12.56 -5.68 3.26
CA GLY A 71 -13.70 -4.77 3.40
C GLY A 71 -13.66 -3.56 2.45
N TYR A 72 -12.77 -3.56 1.45
CA TYR A 72 -12.80 -2.56 0.37
C TYR A 72 -14.18 -2.47 -0.28
N SER A 73 -14.48 -1.29 -0.85
CA SER A 73 -15.67 -1.07 -1.66
C SER A 73 -15.30 -0.70 -3.09
N VAL A 74 -16.25 -0.84 -4.01
CA VAL A 74 -16.04 -0.50 -5.43
C VAL A 74 -17.02 0.59 -5.81
N ILE A 75 -16.49 1.74 -6.20
CA ILE A 75 -17.29 2.88 -6.68
C ILE A 75 -17.18 2.93 -8.20
N ARG A 76 -18.34 2.91 -8.86
CA ARG A 76 -18.45 3.07 -10.31
C ARG A 76 -18.63 4.55 -10.64
N GLY A 77 -17.90 5.01 -11.64
CA GLY A 77 -18.01 6.34 -12.22
C GLY A 77 -17.76 6.29 -13.72
N GLU A 78 -17.55 7.47 -14.29
CA GLU A 78 -17.34 7.67 -15.71
C GLU A 78 -16.20 8.67 -15.90
N TRP A 79 -15.34 8.43 -16.88
CA TRP A 79 -14.35 9.39 -17.33
C TRP A 79 -14.86 10.11 -18.59
N GLU A 80 -14.41 11.35 -18.77
CA GLU A 80 -14.79 12.20 -19.90
C GLU A 80 -13.56 12.54 -20.75
N GLY A 81 -13.70 12.40 -22.06
CA GLY A 81 -12.72 12.79 -23.07
C GLY A 81 -13.17 14.04 -23.81
N PHE A 82 -12.27 15.01 -23.95
CA PHE A 82 -12.54 16.34 -24.47
C PHE A 82 -11.86 16.57 -25.82
N SER A 83 -12.54 17.30 -26.71
CA SER A 83 -11.95 17.70 -27.99
C SER A 83 -10.90 18.80 -27.84
N HIS A 84 -9.92 18.82 -28.74
CA HIS A 84 -8.88 19.86 -28.77
C HIS A 84 -9.35 21.21 -29.33
N ASN A 85 -10.50 21.25 -30.02
CA ASN A 85 -10.94 22.42 -30.78
C ASN A 85 -12.46 22.56 -30.80
N THR A 86 -12.96 23.48 -29.98
CA THR A 86 -14.31 24.02 -30.12
C THR A 86 -14.27 25.51 -29.83
N SER A 87 -14.76 26.31 -30.77
CA SER A 87 -14.90 27.77 -30.66
C SER A 87 -15.80 28.23 -29.51
N SER A 88 -16.41 27.28 -28.79
CA SER A 88 -17.40 27.46 -27.73
C SER A 88 -17.09 26.68 -26.44
N GLY A 89 -15.85 26.21 -26.25
CA GLY A 89 -15.38 25.56 -25.01
C GLY A 89 -15.44 24.02 -25.03
N TYR A 90 -14.71 23.39 -24.10
CA TYR A 90 -14.48 21.94 -23.98
C TYR A 90 -15.76 21.11 -24.18
N ALA A 91 -15.89 20.44 -25.33
CA ALA A 91 -16.98 19.50 -25.58
C ALA A 91 -16.52 18.09 -25.21
N ILE A 92 -17.35 17.39 -24.43
CA ILE A 92 -17.18 15.96 -24.17
C ILE A 92 -17.49 15.22 -25.48
N VAL A 93 -16.50 14.50 -26.00
CA VAL A 93 -16.60 13.74 -27.26
C VAL A 93 -16.48 12.24 -27.06
N GLU A 94 -15.98 11.82 -25.91
CA GLU A 94 -15.83 10.42 -25.53
C GLU A 94 -16.13 10.28 -24.05
N THR A 95 -16.64 9.11 -23.65
CA THR A 95 -16.73 8.72 -22.25
C THR A 95 -16.48 7.23 -22.07
N GLY A 96 -16.21 6.82 -20.84
CA GLY A 96 -16.10 5.41 -20.52
C GLY A 96 -16.05 5.11 -19.03
N PRO A 97 -16.10 3.82 -18.66
CA PRO A 97 -16.20 3.43 -17.27
C PRO A 97 -14.94 3.78 -16.46
N GLN A 98 -15.14 4.30 -15.26
CA GLN A 98 -14.10 4.40 -14.23
C GLN A 98 -14.50 3.56 -13.01
N ILE A 99 -13.55 2.76 -12.53
CA ILE A 99 -13.70 1.91 -11.36
C ILE A 99 -12.74 2.44 -10.30
N ASN A 100 -13.25 2.79 -9.12
CA ASN A 100 -12.41 3.16 -7.99
C ASN A 100 -12.52 2.07 -6.93
N VAL A 101 -11.42 1.37 -6.65
CA VAL A 101 -11.33 0.45 -5.51
C VAL A 101 -10.98 1.27 -4.29
N ARG A 102 -11.93 1.36 -3.36
CA ARG A 102 -11.87 2.24 -2.21
C ARG A 102 -11.45 1.51 -0.94
N HIS A 103 -10.45 2.07 -0.28
CA HIS A 103 -9.91 1.51 0.94
C HIS A 103 -10.97 1.47 2.07
N PRO A 104 -11.02 0.41 2.90
CA PRO A 104 -12.01 0.27 3.98
C PRO A 104 -12.00 1.40 5.02
N LEU A 105 -10.85 2.05 5.20
CA LEU A 105 -10.69 3.19 6.11
C LEU A 105 -10.99 4.56 5.48
N TRP A 106 -11.52 4.61 4.26
CA TRP A 106 -11.92 5.87 3.63
C TRP A 106 -13.14 6.49 4.34
N SER A 107 -13.12 7.80 4.59
CA SER A 107 -14.32 8.57 4.99
C SER A 107 -14.33 9.95 4.31
N GLU A 108 -15.46 10.66 4.36
CA GLU A 108 -15.55 12.03 3.82
C GLU A 108 -14.65 13.01 4.59
N GLU A 109 -14.52 12.84 5.91
CA GLU A 109 -13.68 13.66 6.78
C GLU A 109 -12.18 13.35 6.63
N ASN A 110 -11.85 12.09 6.31
CA ASN A 110 -10.48 11.64 6.10
C ASN A 110 -10.39 10.79 4.82
N PRO A 111 -10.44 11.43 3.63
CA PRO A 111 -10.39 10.72 2.37
C PRO A 111 -9.04 10.06 2.19
N ARG A 112 -9.05 8.76 1.93
CA ARG A 112 -7.87 7.96 1.60
C ARG A 112 -7.74 7.83 0.08
N GLN A 113 -6.55 7.57 -0.43
CA GLN A 113 -6.36 7.34 -1.86
C GLN A 113 -7.08 6.06 -2.31
N ASP A 114 -7.98 6.19 -3.27
CA ASP A 114 -8.57 5.05 -3.99
C ASP A 114 -7.57 4.53 -5.04
N ILE A 115 -7.77 3.30 -5.53
CA ILE A 115 -7.09 2.79 -6.73
C ILE A 115 -8.03 2.99 -7.94
N PRO A 116 -7.84 4.05 -8.74
CA PRO A 116 -8.66 4.30 -9.91
C PRO A 116 -8.19 3.48 -11.11
N ILE A 117 -9.14 2.88 -11.82
CA ILE A 117 -8.94 2.12 -13.05
C ILE A 117 -9.92 2.66 -14.09
N MET A 118 -9.39 3.28 -15.12
CA MET A 118 -10.12 3.67 -16.31
C MET A 118 -10.20 2.50 -17.27
N VAL A 119 -11.38 2.29 -17.85
CA VAL A 119 -11.60 1.25 -18.86
C VAL A 119 -11.83 1.93 -20.21
N PHE A 120 -11.01 1.55 -21.19
CA PHE A 120 -11.12 2.00 -22.58
C PHE A 120 -11.44 0.82 -23.47
N THR A 121 -12.26 1.02 -24.50
CA THR A 121 -12.23 0.13 -25.66
C THR A 121 -10.89 0.28 -26.40
N LEU A 122 -10.49 -0.72 -27.19
CA LEU A 122 -9.27 -0.62 -28.01
C LEU A 122 -9.28 0.62 -28.93
N THR A 123 -10.42 0.88 -29.57
CA THR A 123 -10.60 2.06 -30.45
C THR A 123 -10.47 3.38 -29.70
N GLN A 124 -11.02 3.48 -28.49
CA GLN A 124 -10.89 4.68 -27.66
C GLN A 124 -9.44 4.89 -27.22
N TRP A 125 -8.74 3.82 -26.85
CA TRP A 125 -7.32 3.90 -26.48
C TRP A 125 -6.46 4.37 -27.66
N ASP A 126 -6.66 3.80 -28.84
CA ASP A 126 -5.93 4.23 -30.05
C ASP A 126 -6.24 5.68 -30.41
N ALA A 127 -7.50 6.11 -30.29
CA ALA A 127 -7.89 7.51 -30.51
C ALA A 127 -7.29 8.48 -29.48
N LEU A 128 -7.12 8.05 -28.23
CA LEU A 128 -6.42 8.82 -27.19
C LEU A 128 -4.92 8.96 -27.51
N LEU A 129 -4.27 7.87 -27.94
CA LEU A 129 -2.87 7.87 -28.35
C LEU A 129 -2.62 8.71 -29.62
N ASP A 130 -3.59 8.73 -30.53
CA ASP A 130 -3.60 9.58 -31.73
C ASP A 130 -3.96 11.05 -31.43
N GLU A 131 -4.08 11.45 -30.15
CA GLU A 131 -4.45 12.79 -29.71
C GLU A 131 -5.77 13.31 -30.34
N LYS A 132 -6.72 12.41 -30.66
CA LYS A 132 -8.03 12.81 -31.19
C LYS A 132 -8.89 13.46 -30.11
N PHE A 133 -8.68 13.09 -28.86
CA PHE A 133 -9.24 13.70 -27.67
C PHE A 133 -8.22 13.64 -26.52
N HIS A 134 -8.46 14.35 -25.43
CA HIS A 134 -7.65 14.29 -24.21
C HIS A 134 -8.52 14.05 -22.97
N ILE A 135 -7.90 13.60 -21.89
CA ILE A 135 -8.58 13.37 -20.60
C ILE A 135 -8.00 14.30 -19.55
N GLY A 136 -8.88 15.11 -18.95
CA GLY A 136 -8.50 16.10 -17.96
C GLY A 136 -7.55 17.18 -18.52
N ALA A 137 -7.07 18.07 -17.65
CA ALA A 137 -6.20 19.18 -18.04
C ALA A 137 -4.69 18.86 -17.88
N ALA A 138 -4.33 17.61 -17.57
CA ALA A 138 -2.94 17.25 -17.33
C ALA A 138 -2.15 17.20 -18.66
N PRO A 139 -0.88 17.64 -18.68
CA PRO A 139 -0.03 17.59 -19.88
C PRO A 139 0.49 16.17 -20.18
N ILE A 140 0.03 15.16 -19.44
CA ILE A 140 0.37 13.75 -19.60
C ILE A 140 -0.92 12.95 -19.59
N GLY A 141 -0.98 11.89 -20.40
CA GLY A 141 -2.15 11.02 -20.49
C GLY A 141 -2.20 9.97 -19.37
N PRO A 142 -3.30 9.19 -19.32
CA PRO A 142 -3.39 7.98 -18.51
C PRO A 142 -2.26 6.99 -18.81
N LYS A 143 -1.81 6.26 -17.79
CA LYS A 143 -0.79 5.21 -17.90
C LYS A 143 -1.45 3.86 -18.05
N GLU A 144 -1.10 3.09 -19.07
CA GLU A 144 -1.60 1.71 -19.22
C GLU A 144 -1.17 0.82 -18.05
N LEU A 145 -2.15 0.11 -17.47
CA LEU A 145 -1.96 -0.93 -16.45
C LEU A 145 -1.93 -2.33 -17.09
N GLY A 146 -2.67 -2.52 -18.17
CA GLY A 146 -2.72 -3.77 -18.93
C GLY A 146 -3.89 -3.77 -19.91
N ARG A 147 -4.01 -4.84 -20.70
CA ARG A 147 -5.10 -4.97 -21.68
C ARG A 147 -5.53 -6.42 -21.88
N ASN A 148 -6.78 -6.60 -22.31
CA ASN A 148 -7.28 -7.85 -22.86
C ASN A 148 -7.72 -7.64 -24.32
N ASN A 149 -8.45 -8.61 -24.89
CA ASN A 149 -8.89 -8.56 -26.29
C ASN A 149 -10.00 -7.53 -26.57
N LYS A 150 -10.58 -6.91 -25.54
CA LYS A 150 -11.68 -5.94 -25.67
C LYS A 150 -11.32 -4.57 -25.10
N TYR A 151 -10.53 -4.54 -24.04
CA TYR A 151 -10.31 -3.34 -23.25
C TYR A 151 -8.84 -3.08 -22.96
N VAL A 152 -8.50 -1.80 -22.85
CA VAL A 152 -7.28 -1.31 -22.21
C VAL A 152 -7.65 -0.73 -20.84
N PHE A 153 -6.89 -1.09 -19.83
CA PHE A 153 -7.03 -0.60 -18.47
C PHE A 153 -5.93 0.41 -18.20
N ALA A 154 -6.29 1.58 -17.70
CA ALA A 154 -5.31 2.63 -17.44
C ALA A 154 -5.54 3.32 -16.10
N LEU A 155 -4.46 3.87 -15.57
CA LEU A 155 -4.42 4.71 -14.40
C LEU A 155 -4.56 6.17 -14.84
N PRO A 156 -5.48 6.97 -14.26
CA PRO A 156 -5.59 8.38 -14.58
C PRO A 156 -4.26 9.12 -14.41
N ALA A 157 -4.04 10.12 -15.26
CA ALA A 157 -2.92 11.03 -15.09
C ALA A 157 -2.97 11.67 -13.71
N ARG A 158 -1.84 11.67 -12.99
CA ARG A 158 -1.70 12.37 -11.70
C ARG A 158 -2.73 11.92 -10.65
N TYR A 159 -3.16 10.65 -10.68
CA TYR A 159 -4.18 10.10 -9.77
C TYR A 159 -3.90 10.30 -8.27
N ASN A 160 -2.62 10.45 -7.89
CA ASN A 160 -2.13 10.63 -6.53
C ASN A 160 -1.63 12.06 -6.23
N PHE A 161 -1.87 13.03 -7.12
CA PHE A 161 -1.33 14.39 -6.98
C PHE A 161 -1.91 15.18 -5.79
N ALA A 162 -3.03 14.72 -5.24
CA ALA A 162 -3.59 15.27 -4.01
C ALA A 162 -2.84 14.81 -2.74
N PHE A 163 -1.93 13.83 -2.86
CA PHE A 163 -1.17 13.24 -1.75
C PHE A 163 -2.08 12.83 -0.58
N LEU A 164 -3.24 12.23 -0.91
CA LEU A 164 -4.18 11.73 0.09
C LEU A 164 -3.51 10.61 0.91
N PRO A 165 -3.85 10.44 2.20
CA PRO A 165 -3.38 9.30 2.98
C PRO A 165 -3.45 7.98 2.20
N GLY A 166 -2.41 7.16 2.31
CA GLY A 166 -2.32 5.86 1.64
C GLY A 166 -1.95 5.90 0.15
N PHE A 167 -1.59 7.06 -0.42
CA PHE A 167 -1.17 7.11 -1.82
C PHE A 167 0.10 6.30 -2.10
N GLU A 168 1.04 6.24 -1.14
CA GLU A 168 2.25 5.45 -1.26
C GLU A 168 1.95 3.94 -1.28
N GLU A 169 1.00 3.47 -0.46
CA GLU A 169 0.55 2.08 -0.49
C GLU A 169 -0.09 1.75 -1.85
N VAL A 170 -0.86 2.68 -2.43
CA VAL A 170 -1.41 2.50 -3.77
C VAL A 170 -0.32 2.46 -4.84
N GLU A 171 0.69 3.33 -4.76
CA GLU A 171 1.87 3.26 -5.63
C GLU A 171 2.56 1.89 -5.52
N GLU A 172 2.82 1.42 -4.30
CA GLU A 172 3.45 0.13 -4.05
C GLU A 172 2.64 -1.03 -4.62
N ILE A 173 1.31 -1.05 -4.45
CA ILE A 173 0.43 -2.06 -5.04
C ILE A 173 0.58 -2.08 -6.57
N LEU A 174 0.56 -0.90 -7.21
CA LEU A 174 0.59 -0.79 -8.67
C LEU A 174 1.97 -1.09 -9.26
N GLU A 175 3.05 -0.81 -8.53
CA GLU A 175 4.43 -1.10 -8.96
C GLU A 175 4.79 -2.58 -8.83
N ASN A 176 4.17 -3.30 -7.88
CA ASN A 176 4.38 -4.72 -7.65
C ASN A 176 3.56 -5.65 -8.56
N ASP A 177 3.16 -5.17 -9.75
CA ASP A 177 2.51 -5.99 -10.78
C ASP A 177 1.22 -6.69 -10.29
N ALA A 178 0.50 -6.02 -9.38
CA ALA A 178 -0.72 -6.55 -8.75
C ALA A 178 -1.93 -6.58 -9.70
N PHE A 179 -1.92 -5.78 -10.76
CA PHE A 179 -2.99 -5.71 -11.75
C PHE A 179 -2.79 -6.76 -12.86
N LYS A 180 -3.81 -7.55 -13.15
CA LYS A 180 -3.74 -8.62 -14.15
C LYS A 180 -4.99 -8.65 -15.04
N PRO A 181 -4.85 -8.44 -16.36
CA PRO A 181 -5.96 -8.64 -17.29
C PRO A 181 -6.27 -10.13 -17.46
N ILE A 182 -7.56 -10.46 -17.53
CA ILE A 182 -8.03 -11.81 -17.87
C ILE A 182 -8.14 -11.88 -19.40
N LYS A 183 -7.51 -12.89 -20.00
CA LYS A 183 -7.70 -13.18 -21.42
C LYS A 183 -9.12 -13.73 -21.60
N ASN A 184 -10.05 -12.92 -22.11
CA ASN A 184 -11.35 -13.43 -22.50
C ASN A 184 -11.14 -14.35 -23.71
N GLN A 185 -11.56 -15.61 -23.59
CA GLN A 185 -11.56 -16.58 -24.68
C GLN A 185 -12.53 -16.18 -25.79
#